data_AF-A0A3D2WX08-F1
#
_entry.id   AF-A0A3D2WX08-F1
#
_cell.length_a   1.000
_cell.length_b   1.000
_cell.length_c   1.000
_cell.angle_alpha   90.00
_cell.angle_beta   90.00
_cell.angle_gamma   90.00
#
_symmetry.space_group_name_H-M   'P 1'
#
loop_
_entity.id
_entity.type
_entity.pdbx_description
1 polymer ?
#
loop_
_entity_poly.entity_id
_entity_poly.type
_entity_poly.pdbx_seq_one_letter_code
_entity_poly.pdbx_strand_id
1 'polypeptide(L)'
;MLIINSYVMAVVMCVMTMLCWGSWANTQKLASKEWRFHLFYWDYSIGVLLLALVLAFTLGSVGSAGRGFIEDLRQAGGAMLWSAFLGVIIFNFANILLVAAIDIAGMAVALAERKTLVEAIRFANAAAALSVTKLGAQPSAPKREEIEQMLFSRN
;
A
#
# COMPACT_ATOMS: atom_id res chain seq x y z
N MET A 1 -16.62 -17.82 -15.32
CA MET A 1 -15.38 -17.14 -14.87
C MET A 1 -14.37 -17.10 -16.02
N LEU A 2 -13.58 -16.04 -16.12
CA LEU A 2 -12.43 -15.97 -17.03
C LEU A 2 -11.32 -16.89 -16.53
N ILE A 3 -11.00 -17.93 -17.30
CA ILE A 3 -9.89 -18.85 -17.00
C ILE A 3 -8.77 -18.62 -18.03
N ILE A 4 -7.58 -18.31 -17.53
CA ILE A 4 -6.40 -18.08 -18.38
C ILE A 4 -5.70 -19.41 -18.63
N ASN A 5 -5.86 -19.96 -19.84
CA ASN A 5 -5.30 -21.26 -20.22
C ASN A 5 -3.91 -21.17 -20.88
N SER A 6 -3.43 -19.96 -21.18
CA SER A 6 -2.14 -19.74 -21.86
C SER A 6 -1.11 -19.16 -20.89
N TYR A 7 0.06 -19.79 -20.80
CA TYR A 7 1.18 -19.30 -20.00
C TYR A 7 1.57 -17.86 -20.36
N VAL A 8 1.66 -17.55 -21.66
CA VAL A 8 2.00 -16.20 -22.12
C VAL A 8 0.98 -15.18 -21.63
N MET A 9 -0.30 -15.51 -21.71
CA MET A 9 -1.36 -14.63 -21.21
C MET A 9 -1.30 -14.49 -19.68
N ALA A 10 -0.99 -15.55 -18.94
CA ALA A 10 -0.82 -15.49 -17.49
C ALA A 10 0.36 -14.57 -17.09
N VAL A 11 1.48 -14.63 -17.80
CA VAL A 11 2.63 -13.73 -17.60
C VAL A 11 2.25 -12.28 -17.90
N VAL A 12 1.56 -12.04 -19.01
CA VAL A 12 1.07 -10.68 -19.37
C VAL A 12 0.13 -10.12 -18.29
N MET A 13 -0.82 -10.93 -17.81
CA MET A 13 -1.73 -10.56 -16.71
C MET A 13 -0.98 -10.29 -15.41
N CYS A 14 0.06 -11.07 -15.11
CA CYS A 14 0.93 -10.84 -13.95
C CYS A 14 1.65 -9.49 -14.04
N VAL A 15 2.27 -9.18 -15.18
CA VAL A 15 2.94 -7.89 -15.40
C VAL A 15 1.95 -6.72 -15.27
N MET A 16 0.76 -6.84 -15.88
CA MET A 16 -0.28 -5.82 -15.73
C MET A 16 -0.70 -5.64 -14.27
N THR A 17 -0.86 -6.72 -13.52
CA THR A 17 -1.19 -6.67 -12.09
C THR A 17 -0.11 -5.94 -11.30
N MET A 18 1.17 -6.21 -11.59
CA MET A 18 2.30 -5.54 -10.95
C MET A 18 2.37 -4.04 -11.28
N LEU A 19 2.02 -3.64 -12.50
CA LEU A 19 1.90 -2.23 -12.87
C LEU A 19 0.74 -1.54 -12.15
N CYS A 20 -0.40 -2.22 -12.02
CA CYS A 20 -1.56 -1.71 -11.28
C CYS A 20 -1.27 -1.56 -9.78
N TRP A 21 -0.47 -2.44 -9.18
CA TRP A 21 -0.15 -2.36 -7.75
C TRP A 21 0.57 -1.05 -7.38
N GLY A 22 1.43 -0.54 -8.25
CA GLY A 22 2.13 0.73 -8.04
C GLY A 22 1.33 1.98 -8.42
N SER A 23 0.14 1.86 -9.02
CA SER A 23 -0.54 2.99 -9.64
C SER A 23 -1.08 4.01 -8.63
N TRP A 24 -1.50 3.56 -7.44
CA TRP A 24 -2.18 4.40 -6.45
C TRP A 24 -1.30 5.53 -5.91
N ALA A 25 -0.01 5.30 -5.75
CA ALA A 25 0.90 6.31 -5.25
C ALA A 25 1.32 7.30 -6.36
N ASN A 26 1.24 6.91 -7.64
CA ASN A 26 1.36 7.87 -8.74
C ASN A 26 0.12 8.76 -8.84
N THR A 27 -1.09 8.20 -8.71
CA THR A 27 -2.32 8.99 -8.69
C THR A 27 -2.41 9.89 -7.46
N GLN A 28 -1.89 9.45 -6.31
CA GLN A 28 -1.78 10.30 -5.12
C GLN A 28 -0.92 11.53 -5.37
N LYS A 29 0.25 11.39 -6.02
CA LYS A 29 1.14 12.53 -6.35
C LYS A 29 0.52 13.51 -7.33
N LEU A 30 -0.29 13.01 -8.28
CA LEU A 30 -1.02 13.86 -9.21
C LEU A 30 -2.12 14.65 -8.48
N ALA A 31 -2.81 14.00 -7.54
CA ALA A 31 -3.89 14.59 -6.77
C ALA A 31 -3.42 15.49 -5.61
N SER A 32 -2.22 15.26 -5.06
CA SER A 32 -1.75 15.88 -3.81
C SER A 32 -1.59 17.40 -3.86
N LYS A 33 -1.59 18.00 -5.06
CA LYS A 33 -1.57 19.45 -5.23
C LYS A 33 -2.88 20.12 -4.79
N GLU A 34 -3.99 19.40 -4.94
CA GLU A 34 -5.35 19.93 -4.74
C GLU A 34 -6.13 19.13 -3.68
N TRP A 35 -5.74 17.87 -3.42
CA TRP A 35 -6.50 16.93 -2.59
C TRP A 35 -5.72 16.47 -1.36
N ARG A 36 -6.35 16.53 -0.19
CA ARG A 36 -5.75 16.10 1.07
C ARG A 36 -5.58 14.58 1.08
N PHE A 37 -4.43 14.10 1.56
CA PHE A 37 -4.09 12.67 1.62
C PHE A 37 -5.20 11.80 2.23
N HIS A 38 -5.77 12.21 3.37
CA HIS A 38 -6.82 11.45 4.04
C HIS A 38 -8.06 11.23 3.17
N LEU A 39 -8.48 12.27 2.42
CA LEU A 39 -9.63 12.18 1.51
C LEU A 39 -9.28 11.32 0.29
N PHE A 40 -8.09 11.52 -0.29
CA PHE A 40 -7.59 10.69 -1.38
C PHE A 40 -7.63 9.20 -1.00
N TYR A 41 -7.19 8.87 0.21
CA TYR A 41 -7.09 7.49 0.65
C TYR A 41 -8.47 6.84 0.88
N TRP A 42 -9.46 7.62 1.31
CA TRP A 42 -10.86 7.19 1.36
C TRP A 42 -11.39 6.89 -0.04
N ASP A 43 -11.21 7.83 -0.97
CA ASP A 43 -11.66 7.67 -2.36
C ASP A 43 -10.98 6.48 -3.03
N TYR A 44 -9.68 6.31 -2.81
CA TYR A 44 -8.89 5.18 -3.28
C TYR A 44 -9.43 3.85 -2.74
N SER A 45 -9.66 3.76 -1.43
CA SER A 45 -10.14 2.53 -0.78
C SER A 45 -11.52 2.12 -1.30
N ILE A 46 -12.43 3.08 -1.44
CA ILE A 46 -13.76 2.87 -2.01
C ILE A 46 -13.64 2.46 -3.48
N GLY A 47 -12.80 3.15 -4.25
CA GLY A 47 -12.57 2.84 -5.66
C GLY A 47 -12.03 1.42 -5.88
N VAL A 48 -11.05 0.99 -5.08
CA VAL A 48 -10.53 -0.39 -5.12
C VAL A 48 -11.60 -1.41 -4.75
N LEU A 49 -12.42 -1.13 -3.73
CA LEU A 49 -13.53 -2.01 -3.36
C LEU A 49 -14.55 -2.14 -4.50
N LEU A 50 -14.97 -1.02 -5.10
CA LEU A 50 -15.91 -1.02 -6.21
C LEU A 50 -15.33 -1.74 -7.43
N LEU A 51 -14.07 -1.48 -7.78
CA LEU A 51 -13.38 -2.16 -8.87
C LEU A 51 -13.29 -3.68 -8.62
N ALA A 52 -12.96 -4.10 -7.40
CA ALA A 52 -12.92 -5.51 -7.02
C ALA A 52 -14.29 -6.17 -7.17
N LEU A 53 -15.37 -5.50 -6.75
CA LEU A 53 -16.74 -5.99 -6.94
C LEU A 53 -17.10 -6.07 -8.43
N VAL A 54 -16.80 -5.03 -9.22
CA VAL A 54 -17.02 -5.05 -10.67
C VAL A 54 -16.29 -6.23 -11.30
N LEU A 55 -15.00 -6.44 -10.98
CA LEU A 55 -14.23 -7.57 -11.51
C LEU A 55 -14.78 -8.92 -11.05
N ALA A 56 -15.21 -9.05 -9.79
CA ALA A 56 -15.80 -10.29 -9.26
C ALA A 56 -17.10 -10.67 -9.99
N PHE A 57 -17.99 -9.69 -10.23
CA PHE A 57 -19.26 -9.91 -10.94
C PHE A 57 -19.13 -9.92 -12.46
N THR A 58 -18.01 -9.45 -13.02
CA THR A 58 -17.71 -9.52 -14.46
C THR A 58 -16.74 -10.66 -14.75
N LEU A 59 -15.43 -10.41 -14.81
CA LEU A 59 -14.42 -11.43 -15.13
C LEU A 59 -14.48 -12.65 -14.20
N GLY A 60 -14.84 -12.47 -12.93
CA GLY A 60 -15.00 -13.54 -11.96
C GLY A 60 -16.27 -14.39 -12.15
N SER A 61 -17.27 -13.90 -12.89
CA SER A 61 -18.59 -14.57 -13.01
C SER A 61 -19.01 -14.88 -14.45
N VAL A 62 -18.54 -14.11 -15.42
CA VAL A 62 -18.81 -14.29 -16.85
C VAL A 62 -17.79 -15.27 -17.44
N GLY A 63 -18.26 -16.34 -18.08
CA GLY A 63 -17.43 -17.32 -18.78
C GLY A 63 -18.12 -18.68 -18.86
N SER A 64 -17.72 -19.50 -19.84
CA SER A 64 -18.28 -20.83 -20.10
C SER A 64 -17.69 -21.94 -19.23
N ALA A 65 -16.60 -21.65 -18.50
CA ALA A 65 -15.91 -22.58 -17.63
C ALA A 65 -15.75 -22.00 -16.20
N GLY A 66 -15.67 -22.88 -15.21
CA GLY A 66 -15.61 -22.53 -13.79
C GLY A 66 -16.97 -22.21 -13.16
N ARG A 67 -16.96 -21.73 -11.92
CA ARG A 67 -18.14 -21.28 -11.17
C ARG A 67 -18.21 -19.76 -11.13
N GLY A 68 -19.39 -19.23 -10.82
CA GLY A 68 -19.56 -17.79 -10.60
C GLY A 68 -19.06 -17.37 -9.22
N PHE A 69 -18.76 -16.07 -9.05
CA PHE A 69 -18.31 -15.52 -7.77
C PHE A 69 -19.26 -15.83 -6.60
N ILE A 70 -20.58 -15.72 -6.82
CA ILE A 70 -21.59 -16.01 -5.77
C ILE A 70 -21.58 -17.48 -5.35
N GLU A 71 -21.39 -18.40 -6.30
CA GLU A 71 -21.30 -19.83 -6.00
C GLU A 71 -20.02 -20.15 -5.23
N ASP A 72 -18.90 -19.54 -5.63
CA ASP A 72 -17.63 -19.67 -4.91
C ASP A 72 -17.69 -19.06 -3.50
N LEU A 73 -18.44 -17.97 -3.30
CA LEU A 73 -18.66 -17.39 -1.98
C LEU A 73 -19.56 -18.29 -1.11
N ARG A 74 -20.59 -18.91 -1.69
CA ARG A 74 -21.51 -19.80 -0.96
C ARG A 74 -20.86 -21.10 -0.52
N GLN A 75 -19.96 -21.66 -1.32
CA GLN A 75 -19.24 -22.89 -0.95
C GLN A 75 -18.04 -22.60 -0.02
N ALA A 76 -17.59 -21.34 0.08
CA ALA A 76 -16.41 -21.00 0.87
C ALA A 76 -16.66 -21.30 2.35
N GLY A 77 -15.84 -22.18 2.93
CA GLY A 77 -15.89 -22.48 4.36
C GLY A 77 -15.55 -21.24 5.19
N GLY A 78 -16.25 -21.05 6.31
CA GLY A 78 -16.04 -19.88 7.18
C GLY A 78 -14.59 -19.68 7.63
N ALA A 79 -13.84 -20.77 7.84
CA ALA A 79 -12.40 -20.71 8.16
C ALA A 79 -11.55 -20.07 7.05
N MET A 80 -11.89 -20.29 5.78
CA MET A 80 -11.16 -19.71 4.65
C MET A 80 -11.47 -18.23 4.49
N LEU A 81 -12.74 -17.85 4.65
CA LEU A 81 -13.14 -16.43 4.68
C LEU A 81 -12.44 -15.69 5.82
N TRP A 82 -12.35 -16.32 7.00
CA TRP A 82 -11.64 -15.74 8.13
C TRP A 82 -10.14 -15.61 7.89
N SER A 83 -9.52 -16.61 7.25
CA SER A 83 -8.11 -16.57 6.87
C SER A 83 -7.83 -15.44 5.86
N ALA A 84 -8.69 -15.25 4.87
CA ALA A 84 -8.58 -14.15 3.91
C ALA A 84 -8.69 -12.78 4.60
N PHE A 85 -9.64 -12.63 5.52
CA PHE A 85 -9.82 -11.40 6.30
C PHE A 85 -8.63 -11.12 7.23
N LEU A 86 -8.16 -12.14 7.97
CA LEU A 86 -6.97 -12.03 8.80
C LEU A 86 -5.72 -11.68 7.98
N GLY A 87 -5.58 -12.23 6.78
CA GLY A 87 -4.50 -11.87 5.86
C GLY A 87 -4.46 -10.38 5.56
N VAL A 88 -5.63 -9.77 5.30
CA VAL A 88 -5.75 -8.31 5.07
C VAL A 88 -5.35 -7.53 6.33
N ILE A 89 -5.81 -7.96 7.51
CA ILE A 89 -5.46 -7.31 8.78
C ILE A 89 -3.94 -7.37 9.01
N ILE A 90 -3.35 -8.56 8.94
CA ILE A 90 -1.92 -8.79 9.17
C ILE A 90 -1.09 -7.94 8.21
N PHE A 91 -1.47 -7.88 6.93
CA PHE A 91 -0.78 -7.07 5.94
C PHE A 91 -0.80 -5.58 6.28
N ASN A 92 -1.93 -5.05 6.75
CA ASN A 92 -2.02 -3.64 7.18
C ASN A 92 -1.17 -3.38 8.43
N PHE A 93 -1.19 -4.27 9.42
CA PHE A 93 -0.33 -4.16 10.60
C PHE A 93 1.16 -4.20 10.23
N ALA A 94 1.56 -5.09 9.32
CA ALA A 94 2.94 -5.16 8.85
C ALA A 94 3.41 -3.84 8.23
N ASN A 95 2.56 -3.16 7.45
CA ASN A 95 2.88 -1.85 6.89
C ASN A 95 3.05 -0.76 7.96
N ILE A 96 2.23 -0.77 9.01
CA ILE A 96 2.38 0.17 10.14
C ILE A 96 3.69 -0.11 10.90
N LEU A 97 3.99 -1.38 11.15
CA LEU A 97 5.23 -1.79 11.83
C LEU A 97 6.48 -1.41 11.02
N LEU A 98 6.41 -1.46 9.68
CA LEU A 98 7.48 -0.98 8.82
C LEU A 98 7.76 0.51 9.01
N VAL A 99 6.71 1.36 9.08
CA VAL A 99 6.87 2.80 9.32
C VAL A 99 7.45 3.05 10.72
N ALA A 100 6.99 2.33 11.73
CA ALA A 100 7.55 2.41 13.09
C ALA A 100 9.03 2.00 13.13
N ALA A 101 9.43 0.99 12.36
CA ALA A 101 10.84 0.60 12.24
C ALA A 101 11.70 1.70 11.60
N ILE A 102 11.19 2.42 10.60
CA ILE A 102 11.88 3.56 9.97
C ILE A 102 12.07 4.70 10.98
N ASP A 103 11.04 4.99 11.79
CA ASP A 103 11.13 6.00 12.86
C ASP A 103 12.26 5.66 13.85
N ILE A 104 12.27 4.43 14.38
CA ILE A 104 13.30 3.95 15.31
C ILE A 104 14.70 4.00 14.67
N ALA A 105 14.83 3.61 13.40
CA ALA A 105 16.09 3.69 12.67
C ALA A 105 16.58 5.13 12.53
N GLY A 106 15.68 6.07 12.19
CA GLY A 106 15.98 7.50 12.13
C GLY A 106 16.46 8.06 13.48
N MET A 107 15.79 7.66 14.58
CA MET A 107 16.19 8.06 15.93
C MET A 107 17.59 7.53 16.29
N ALA A 108 17.89 6.27 15.98
CA ALA A 108 19.19 5.66 16.24
C ALA A 108 20.34 6.38 15.51
N VAL A 109 20.13 6.74 14.24
CA VAL A 109 21.09 7.54 13.46
C VAL A 109 21.32 8.91 14.11
N ALA A 110 20.25 9.62 14.47
CA ALA A 110 20.36 10.95 15.07
C ALA A 110 21.08 10.94 16.44
N LEU A 111 20.82 9.92 17.27
CA LEU A 111 21.51 9.75 18.55
C LEU A 111 22.99 9.40 18.38
N ALA A 112 23.34 8.56 17.39
CA ALA A 112 24.74 8.24 17.07
C ALA A 112 25.55 9.49 16.66
N GLU A 113 24.88 10.48 16.07
CA GLU A 113 25.45 11.79 15.71
C GLU A 113 25.48 12.79 16.87
N ARG A 114 25.19 12.35 18.09
CA ARG A 114 25.18 13.16 19.32
C ARG A 114 24.18 14.32 19.29
N LYS A 115 23.10 14.20 18.53
CA LYS A 115 21.95 15.12 18.64
C LYS A 115 21.27 14.93 19.99
N THR A 116 20.63 15.98 20.49
CA THR A 116 19.80 15.88 21.69
C THR A 116 18.62 14.94 21.46
N LEU A 117 18.03 14.42 22.53
CA LEU A 117 16.85 13.55 22.43
C LEU A 117 15.69 14.23 21.66
N VAL A 118 15.48 15.53 21.88
CA VAL A 118 14.44 16.30 21.19
C VAL A 118 14.70 16.37 19.69
N GLU A 119 15.95 16.63 19.29
CA GLU A 119 16.34 16.66 17.87
C GLU A 119 16.27 15.28 17.23
N ALA A 120 16.64 14.22 17.96
CA ALA A 120 16.55 12.85 17.48
C ALA A 120 15.09 12.43 17.23
N ILE A 121 14.18 12.78 18.15
CA ILE A 121 12.73 12.55 17.97
C ILE A 121 12.20 13.32 16.76
N ARG A 122 12.62 14.57 16.55
CA ARG A 122 12.21 15.36 15.37
C ARG A 122 12.70 14.75 14.06
N PHE A 123 13.96 14.31 14.04
CA PHE A 123 14.56 13.66 12.88
C PHE A 123 13.87 12.34 12.53
N ALA A 124 13.61 11.51 13.54
CA ALA A 124 12.89 10.25 13.43
C ALA A 124 11.47 10.45 12.85
N ASN A 125 10.69 11.35 13.45
CA ASN A 125 9.33 11.64 12.99
C ASN A 125 9.31 12.20 11.56
N ALA A 126 10.28 13.04 11.19
CA ALA A 126 10.40 13.52 9.83
C ALA A 126 10.76 12.39 8.86
N ALA A 127 11.62 11.45 9.25
CA ALA A 127 11.94 10.27 8.45
C ALA A 127 10.71 9.37 8.21
N ALA A 128 9.97 9.04 9.28
CA ALA A 128 8.75 8.25 9.19
C ALA A 128 7.63 8.96 8.40
N ALA A 129 7.48 10.27 8.58
CA ALA A 129 6.52 11.06 7.82
C ALA A 129 6.87 11.09 6.33
N LEU A 130 8.16 11.21 5.97
CA LEU A 130 8.58 11.17 4.57
C LEU A 130 8.43 9.77 3.97
N SER A 131 8.64 8.70 4.72
CA SER A 131 8.51 7.34 4.18
C SER A 131 7.09 7.01 3.74
N VAL A 132 6.07 7.52 4.43
CA VAL A 132 4.67 7.31 3.99
C VAL A 132 4.26 8.16 2.79
N THR A 133 5.12 9.07 2.33
CA THR A 133 4.88 9.90 1.12
C THR A 133 5.61 9.38 -0.12
N LYS A 134 6.47 8.37 0.04
CA LYS A 134 7.35 7.85 -1.02
C LYS A 134 6.95 6.43 -1.45
N LEU A 135 7.36 6.07 -2.66
CA LEU A 135 6.99 4.80 -3.30
C LEU A 135 7.79 3.62 -2.75
N GLY A 136 7.10 2.50 -2.51
CA GLY A 136 7.71 1.19 -2.24
C GLY A 136 8.20 1.02 -0.80
N ALA A 137 8.40 -0.24 -0.36
CA ALA A 137 8.81 -0.53 1.01
C ALA A 137 10.27 -0.09 1.30
N GLN A 138 11.21 -0.50 0.46
CA GLN A 138 12.63 -0.09 0.59
C GLN A 138 12.93 1.30 0.00
N PRO A 139 12.41 1.69 -1.18
CA PRO A 139 12.73 3.00 -1.76
C PRO A 139 12.05 4.18 -1.05
N SER A 140 11.11 3.91 -0.13
CA SER A 140 10.47 4.96 0.66
C SER A 140 11.33 5.48 1.81
N ALA A 141 12.37 4.73 2.22
CA ALA A 141 13.30 5.22 3.21
C ALA A 141 13.92 6.56 2.75
N PRO A 142 13.70 7.66 3.47
CA PRO A 142 14.12 8.98 3.02
C PRO A 142 15.64 9.14 3.12
N LYS A 143 16.21 9.90 2.19
CA LYS A 143 17.59 10.35 2.29
C LYS A 143 17.70 11.45 3.34
N ARG A 144 18.92 11.63 3.85
CA ARG A 144 19.21 12.61 4.88
C ARG A 144 18.84 14.03 4.46
N GLU A 145 19.20 14.41 3.23
CA GLU A 145 18.96 15.76 2.71
C GLU A 145 17.46 16.09 2.69
N GLU A 146 16.61 15.10 2.44
CA GLU A 146 15.15 15.26 2.39
C GLU A 146 14.57 15.46 3.79
N ILE A 147 15.09 14.74 4.79
CA ILE A 147 14.71 14.91 6.21
C ILE A 147 15.10 16.30 6.68
N GLU A 148 16.33 16.73 6.37
CA GLU A 148 16.82 18.05 6.76
C GLU A 148 16.02 19.16 6.08
N GLN A 149 15.75 19.07 4.78
CA GLN A 149 14.89 20.03 4.06
C GLN A 149 13.49 20.14 4.70
N MET A 150 12.86 19.01 5.04
CA MET A 150 11.56 19.02 5.72
C MET A 150 11.62 19.73 7.07
N LEU A 151 12.68 19.51 7.85
CA LEU A 151 12.87 20.18 9.15
C LEU A 151 13.18 21.68 9.01
N PHE A 152 13.99 22.08 8.02
CA PHE A 152 14.31 23.49 7.74
C PHE A 152 13.09 24.29 7.26
N SER A 153 12.25 23.70 6.41
CA SER A 153 11.02 24.34 5.90
C SER A 153 9.93 24.57 6.97
N ARG A 154 10.10 24.02 8.17
CA ARG A 154 9.16 24.13 9.30
C ARG A 154 9.61 25.12 10.39
N ASN A 155 10.79 25.73 10.25
CA ASN A 155 11.28 26.83 11.09
C ASN A 155 11.09 28.16 10.37
#